data_AF-A0A966UJW2-F1
#
_entry.id   AF-A0A966UJW2-F1
#
_cell.length_a   1.000
_cell.length_b   1.000
_cell.length_c   1.000
_cell.angle_alpha   90.00
_cell.angle_beta   90.00
_cell.angle_gamma   90.00
#
_symmetry.space_group_name_H-M   'P 1'
#
loop_
_entity.id
_entity.type
_entity.pdbx_description
1 polymer ?
#
loop_
_entity_poly.entity_id
_entity_poly.type
_entity_poly.pdbx_seq_one_letter_code
_entity_poly.pdbx_strand_id
1 'polypeptide(L)'
;MSSIELPNGLVIIVKRECETCRMVVPVIEQLRDTRDDVTVFVQDDPTFPSGMDVRHDADLSVSWHHDIETVPTVMRVVDGVEVERTVGWVRDEWERVTGVGSLGGNLPAFRPGCGSLSVDPDLVDELRVRFGATVLSARRVETAAAEDEFEAMFDRGWTDGLPVVPPTEERVMRMLTGTTRSPTSWWVPTISRTSTCSG
;
A
#
# COMPACT_ATOMS: atom_id res chain seq x y z
N MET A 1 -16.03 0.48 9.09
CA MET A 1 -14.75 0.41 8.36
C MET A 1 -15.03 -0.39 7.11
N SER A 2 -15.21 0.27 5.96
CA SER A 2 -15.32 -0.48 4.70
C SER A 2 -13.94 -1.06 4.42
N SER A 3 -13.80 -2.37 4.61
CA SER A 3 -12.75 -3.12 3.93
C SER A 3 -12.84 -2.75 2.44
N ILE A 4 -11.74 -2.34 1.82
CA ILE A 4 -11.73 -2.12 0.38
C ILE A 4 -11.77 -3.52 -0.25
N GLU A 5 -12.97 -3.99 -0.55
CA GLU A 5 -13.17 -5.34 -1.12
C GLU A 5 -12.66 -5.38 -2.56
N LEU A 6 -11.84 -6.40 -2.86
CA LEU A 6 -11.48 -6.70 -4.23
C LEU A 6 -12.67 -7.29 -4.98
N PRO A 7 -12.86 -6.96 -6.26
CA PRO A 7 -13.86 -7.64 -7.07
C PRO A 7 -13.48 -9.12 -7.25
N ASN A 8 -14.49 -9.97 -7.30
CA ASN A 8 -14.32 -11.38 -7.65
C ASN A 8 -13.71 -11.53 -9.06
N GLY A 9 -12.95 -12.61 -9.25
CA GLY A 9 -12.28 -12.93 -10.51
C GLY A 9 -10.78 -12.67 -10.45
N LEU A 10 -10.21 -12.15 -11.53
CA LEU A 10 -8.80 -11.79 -11.60
C LEU A 10 -8.61 -10.31 -11.33
N VAL A 11 -7.72 -10.00 -10.40
CA VAL A 11 -7.30 -8.64 -10.09
C VAL A 11 -5.83 -8.49 -10.45
N ILE A 12 -5.51 -7.50 -11.28
CA ILE A 12 -4.15 -7.21 -11.73
C ILE A 12 -3.78 -5.81 -11.27
N ILE A 13 -2.72 -5.68 -10.47
CA ILE A 13 -2.20 -4.38 -10.03
C ILE A 13 -0.93 -4.06 -10.82
N VAL A 14 -0.92 -2.90 -11.47
CA VAL A 14 0.19 -2.45 -12.33
C VAL A 14 0.59 -1.01 -12.03
N LYS A 15 1.76 -0.61 -12.55
CA LYS A 15 2.17 0.80 -12.64
C LYS A 15 2.88 1.05 -13.97
N ARG A 16 2.62 2.18 -14.60
CA ARG A 16 3.19 2.60 -15.90
C ARG A 16 4.71 2.66 -15.87
N GLU A 17 5.30 3.13 -14.78
CA GLU A 17 6.76 3.26 -14.66
C GLU A 17 7.50 1.91 -14.64
N CYS A 18 6.82 0.81 -14.34
CA CYS A 18 7.40 -0.53 -14.35
C CYS A 18 7.56 -1.10 -15.78
N GLU A 19 8.79 -1.43 -16.18
CA GLU A 19 9.08 -2.05 -17.49
C GLU A 19 8.34 -3.37 -17.69
N THR A 20 8.29 -4.20 -16.64
CA THR A 20 7.59 -5.49 -16.70
C THR A 20 6.08 -5.28 -16.86
N CYS A 21 5.47 -4.28 -16.20
CA CYS A 21 4.06 -3.93 -16.41
C CYS A 21 3.80 -3.51 -17.86
N ARG A 22 4.67 -2.68 -18.46
CA ARG A 22 4.57 -2.27 -19.88
C ARG A 22 4.72 -3.46 -20.82
N MET A 23 5.60 -4.40 -20.53
CA MET A 23 5.81 -5.61 -21.32
C MET A 23 4.58 -6.53 -21.32
N VAL A 24 3.92 -6.71 -20.17
CA VAL A 24 2.79 -7.65 -20.04
C VAL A 24 1.45 -7.07 -20.51
N VAL A 25 1.41 -5.83 -21.02
CA VAL A 25 0.18 -5.22 -21.58
C VAL A 25 -0.53 -6.15 -22.59
N PRO A 26 0.15 -6.78 -23.57
CA PRO A 26 -0.51 -7.70 -24.50
C PRO A 26 -1.03 -8.98 -23.83
N VAL A 27 -0.46 -9.37 -22.68
CA VAL A 27 -0.95 -10.51 -21.89
C VAL A 27 -2.22 -10.12 -21.15
N ILE A 28 -2.28 -8.90 -20.61
CA ILE A 28 -3.49 -8.37 -19.97
C ILE A 28 -4.63 -8.28 -21.00
N GLU A 29 -4.35 -7.86 -22.23
CA GLU A 29 -5.32 -7.89 -23.34
C GLU A 29 -5.81 -9.32 -23.61
N GLN A 30 -4.88 -10.26 -23.78
CA GLN A 30 -5.20 -11.68 -23.99
C GLN A 30 -6.09 -12.25 -22.86
N LEU A 31 -5.83 -11.87 -21.60
CA LEU A 31 -6.64 -12.29 -20.46
C LEU A 31 -8.05 -11.72 -20.52
N ARG A 32 -8.22 -10.44 -20.87
CA ARG A 32 -9.53 -9.79 -21.03
C ARG A 32 -10.32 -10.32 -22.22
N ASP A 33 -9.63 -10.76 -23.28
CA ASP A 33 -10.26 -11.42 -24.42
C ASP A 33 -10.72 -12.85 -24.08
N THR A 34 -10.08 -13.49 -23.10
CA THR A 34 -10.38 -14.87 -22.68
C THR A 34 -11.37 -14.94 -21.51
N ARG A 35 -11.43 -13.90 -20.68
CA ARG A 35 -12.20 -13.86 -19.43
C ARG A 35 -12.91 -12.52 -19.24
N ASP A 36 -14.17 -12.59 -18.83
CA ASP A 36 -14.99 -11.40 -18.57
C ASP A 36 -14.75 -10.79 -17.17
N ASP A 37 -14.05 -11.50 -16.27
CA ASP A 37 -13.89 -11.16 -14.85
C ASP A 37 -12.48 -10.65 -14.51
N VAL A 38 -11.89 -9.84 -15.39
CA VAL A 38 -10.55 -9.26 -15.20
C VAL A 38 -10.66 -7.77 -14.85
N THR A 39 -10.24 -7.43 -13.64
CA THR A 39 -10.10 -6.04 -13.17
C THR A 39 -8.64 -5.64 -13.11
N VAL A 40 -8.30 -4.49 -13.69
CA VAL A 40 -6.95 -3.93 -13.65
C VAL A 40 -6.96 -2.67 -12.79
N PHE A 41 -6.05 -2.60 -11.82
CA PHE A 41 -5.76 -1.38 -11.08
C PHE A 41 -4.41 -0.81 -11.50
N VAL A 42 -4.32 0.51 -11.59
CA VAL A 42 -3.08 1.23 -11.88
C VAL A 42 -2.74 2.20 -10.75
N GLN A 43 -1.46 2.25 -10.35
CA GLN A 43 -1.00 3.02 -9.18
C GLN A 43 -0.60 4.47 -9.51
N ASP A 44 -0.17 4.74 -10.74
CA ASP A 44 0.50 6.00 -11.12
C ASP A 44 -0.23 6.78 -12.21
N ASP A 45 -0.58 6.12 -13.32
CA ASP A 45 -1.15 6.77 -14.49
C ASP A 45 -2.50 6.16 -14.90
N PRO A 46 -3.62 6.88 -14.75
CA PRO A 46 -4.96 6.39 -15.08
C PRO A 46 -5.16 6.10 -16.58
N THR A 47 -4.23 6.52 -17.44
CA THR A 47 -4.26 6.24 -18.89
C THR A 47 -3.51 4.96 -19.26
N PHE A 48 -2.90 4.27 -18.28
CA PHE A 48 -2.18 3.03 -18.47
C PHE A 48 -2.94 1.81 -17.93
N PRO A 49 -3.04 0.70 -18.70
CA PRO A 49 -2.68 0.59 -20.11
C PRO A 49 -3.59 1.39 -21.04
N SER A 50 -3.03 1.86 -22.15
CA SER A 50 -3.76 2.67 -23.14
C SER A 50 -4.95 1.89 -23.72
N GLY A 51 -6.13 2.54 -23.78
CA GLY A 51 -7.31 1.96 -24.42
C GLY A 51 -8.04 0.88 -23.60
N MET A 52 -7.63 0.65 -22.35
CA MET A 52 -8.29 -0.29 -21.44
C MET A 52 -9.10 0.46 -20.38
N ASP A 53 -10.21 -0.16 -19.98
CA ASP A 53 -10.92 0.26 -18.77
C ASP A 53 -10.15 -0.24 -17.54
N VAL A 54 -9.65 0.71 -16.75
CA VAL A 54 -8.81 0.47 -15.57
C VAL A 54 -9.32 1.27 -14.38
N ARG A 55 -9.02 0.78 -13.17
CA ARG A 55 -9.30 1.47 -11.93
C ARG A 55 -8.05 2.16 -11.43
N HIS A 56 -8.10 3.46 -11.23
CA HIS A 56 -6.95 4.21 -10.72
C HIS A 56 -6.92 4.13 -9.19
N ASP A 57 -5.88 3.50 -8.65
CA ASP A 57 -5.60 3.43 -7.21
C ASP A 57 -4.82 4.66 -6.75
N ALA A 58 -5.42 5.84 -6.93
CA ALA A 58 -4.75 7.14 -6.81
C ALA A 58 -4.21 7.43 -5.40
N ASP A 59 -4.91 6.93 -4.37
CA ASP A 59 -4.52 7.09 -2.97
C ASP A 59 -3.75 5.87 -2.43
N LEU A 60 -3.45 4.90 -3.31
CA LEU A 60 -2.79 3.63 -3.00
C LEU A 60 -3.52 2.80 -1.95
N SER A 61 -4.79 3.08 -1.68
CA SER A 61 -5.55 2.42 -0.63
C SER A 61 -5.79 0.94 -0.96
N VAL A 62 -6.03 0.59 -2.22
CA VAL A 62 -6.16 -0.81 -2.65
C VAL A 62 -4.81 -1.51 -2.45
N SER A 63 -3.74 -0.91 -2.97
CA SER A 63 -2.40 -1.50 -2.92
C SER A 63 -1.88 -1.66 -1.48
N TRP A 64 -2.23 -0.72 -0.60
CA TRP A 64 -1.89 -0.77 0.82
C TRP A 64 -2.64 -1.89 1.56
N HIS A 65 -3.97 -1.92 1.47
CA HIS A 65 -4.78 -2.86 2.27
C HIS A 65 -4.65 -4.32 1.81
N HIS A 66 -4.14 -4.56 0.60
CA HIS A 66 -3.92 -5.90 0.04
C HIS A 66 -2.45 -6.32 0.00
N ASP A 67 -1.58 -5.60 0.72
CA ASP A 67 -0.15 -5.87 0.86
C ASP A 67 0.54 -6.06 -0.50
N ILE A 68 0.32 -5.13 -1.43
CA ILE A 68 0.94 -5.15 -2.75
C ILE A 68 2.35 -4.59 -2.63
N GLU A 69 3.36 -5.46 -2.50
CA GLU A 69 4.76 -5.02 -2.39
C GLU A 69 5.45 -4.90 -3.76
N THR A 70 4.98 -5.65 -4.76
CA THR A 70 5.60 -5.75 -6.09
C THR A 70 4.55 -5.59 -7.19
N VAL A 71 4.94 -5.01 -8.31
CA VAL A 71 4.11 -4.90 -9.52
C VAL A 71 4.88 -5.43 -10.75
N PRO A 72 4.22 -6.09 -11.71
CA PRO A 72 2.80 -6.45 -11.69
C PRO A 72 2.51 -7.51 -10.62
N THR A 73 1.32 -7.46 -10.02
CA THR A 73 0.76 -8.51 -9.16
C THR A 73 -0.53 -8.98 -9.76
N VAL A 74 -0.72 -10.30 -9.86
CA VAL A 74 -1.98 -10.93 -10.29
C VAL A 74 -2.52 -11.72 -9.11
N MET A 75 -3.78 -11.47 -8.77
CA MET A 75 -4.52 -12.13 -7.70
C MET A 75 -5.76 -12.80 -8.28
N ARG A 76 -6.11 -13.97 -7.76
CA ARG A 76 -7.43 -14.58 -7.96
C ARG A 76 -8.25 -14.39 -6.69
N VAL A 77 -9.44 -13.84 -6.84
CA VAL A 77 -10.35 -13.47 -5.75
C VAL A 77 -11.66 -14.25 -5.89
N VAL A 78 -12.06 -14.91 -4.81
CA VAL A 78 -13.31 -15.68 -4.71
C VAL A 78 -14.04 -15.24 -3.45
N ASP A 79 -15.30 -14.84 -3.61
CA ASP A 79 -16.15 -14.29 -2.53
C ASP A 79 -15.49 -13.14 -1.75
N GLY A 80 -14.79 -12.26 -2.48
CA GLY A 80 -14.08 -11.11 -1.92
C GLY A 80 -12.77 -11.46 -1.21
N VAL A 81 -12.40 -12.74 -1.18
CA VAL A 81 -11.19 -13.24 -0.54
C VAL A 81 -10.15 -13.62 -1.59
N GLU A 82 -8.93 -13.13 -1.43
CA GLU A 82 -7.82 -13.60 -2.23
C GLU A 82 -7.51 -15.07 -1.90
N VAL A 83 -7.50 -15.91 -2.94
CA VAL A 83 -7.17 -17.33 -2.81
C VAL A 83 -5.77 -17.65 -3.32
N GLU A 84 -5.20 -16.79 -4.17
CA GLU A 84 -3.91 -17.02 -4.79
C GLU A 84 -3.35 -15.75 -5.43
N ARG A 85 -2.01 -15.60 -5.42
CA ARG A 85 -1.31 -14.51 -6.10
C ARG A 85 0.00 -14.95 -6.77
N THR A 86 0.42 -14.18 -7.77
CA THR A 86 1.80 -14.20 -8.32
C THR A 86 2.29 -12.76 -8.54
N VAL A 87 3.61 -12.56 -8.46
CA VAL A 87 4.27 -11.26 -8.61
C VAL A 87 5.30 -11.29 -9.73
N GLY A 88 5.54 -10.13 -10.34
CA GLY A 88 6.36 -10.06 -11.55
C GLY A 88 5.71 -10.81 -12.71
N TRP A 89 6.51 -11.14 -13.72
CA TRP A 89 6.10 -11.97 -14.83
C TRP A 89 6.83 -13.30 -14.76
N VAL A 90 6.09 -14.38 -14.50
CA VAL A 90 6.55 -15.76 -14.69
C VAL A 90 5.41 -16.44 -15.45
N ARG A 91 5.65 -16.82 -16.71
CA ARG A 91 4.58 -17.32 -17.59
C ARG A 91 3.80 -18.44 -16.91
N ASP A 92 4.49 -19.47 -16.45
CA ASP A 92 3.85 -20.65 -15.87
C ASP A 92 3.03 -20.31 -14.61
N GLU A 93 3.49 -19.36 -13.78
CA GLU A 93 2.71 -18.89 -12.61
C GLU A 93 1.50 -18.06 -13.01
N TRP A 94 1.62 -17.21 -14.03
CA TRP A 94 0.48 -16.48 -14.57
C TRP A 94 -0.55 -17.44 -15.15
N GLU A 95 -0.14 -18.45 -15.91
CA GLU A 95 -1.05 -19.46 -16.45
C GLU A 95 -1.73 -20.25 -15.32
N ARG A 96 -0.98 -20.60 -14.26
CA ARG A 96 -1.49 -21.29 -13.07
C ARG A 96 -2.51 -20.46 -12.29
N VAL A 97 -2.19 -19.19 -11.98
CA VAL A 97 -3.05 -18.29 -11.19
C VAL A 97 -4.31 -17.91 -11.96
N THR A 98 -4.16 -17.59 -13.26
CA THR A 98 -5.25 -17.12 -14.11
C THR A 98 -6.14 -18.23 -14.67
N GLY A 99 -5.61 -19.47 -14.73
CA GLY A 99 -6.24 -20.60 -15.39
C GLY A 99 -6.28 -20.49 -16.91
N VAL A 100 -5.53 -19.55 -17.50
CA VAL A 100 -5.44 -19.33 -18.95
C VAL A 100 -4.07 -19.77 -19.43
N GLY A 101 -4.00 -20.72 -20.35
CA GLY A 101 -2.74 -21.20 -20.93
C GLY A 101 -2.27 -20.41 -22.14
N SER A 102 -1.04 -20.69 -22.58
CA SER A 102 -0.41 -20.08 -23.77
C SER A 102 -0.31 -18.55 -23.69
N LEU A 103 0.01 -18.03 -22.51
CA LEU A 103 0.13 -16.59 -22.28
C LEU A 103 1.46 -16.05 -22.80
N GLY A 104 1.39 -14.92 -23.52
CA GLY A 104 2.58 -14.17 -23.91
C GLY A 104 3.59 -15.00 -24.71
N GLY A 105 3.14 -15.73 -25.75
CA GLY A 105 3.98 -16.65 -26.53
C GLY A 105 5.27 -16.06 -27.09
N ASN A 106 5.30 -14.73 -27.35
CA ASN A 106 6.47 -14.01 -27.85
C ASN A 106 7.29 -13.29 -26.76
N LEU A 107 6.88 -13.41 -25.49
CA LEU A 107 7.58 -12.80 -24.36
C LEU A 107 8.64 -13.75 -23.77
N PRO A 108 9.66 -13.24 -23.05
CA PRO A 108 10.51 -14.08 -22.22
C PRO A 108 9.65 -14.84 -21.19
N ALA A 109 10.08 -16.02 -20.75
CA ALA A 109 9.32 -16.79 -19.75
C ALA A 109 9.29 -16.14 -18.35
N PHE A 110 10.26 -15.25 -18.07
CA PHE A 110 10.43 -14.61 -16.77
C PHE A 110 10.91 -13.16 -16.90
N ARG A 111 10.34 -12.27 -16.07
CA ARG A 111 10.88 -10.95 -15.75
C ARG A 111 10.52 -10.56 -14.30
N PRO A 112 11.48 -10.00 -13.54
CA PRO A 112 11.19 -9.50 -12.21
C PRO A 112 10.24 -8.30 -12.27
N GLY A 113 9.43 -8.11 -11.24
CA GLY A 113 8.64 -6.90 -11.05
C GLY A 113 9.48 -5.72 -10.51
N CYS A 114 8.80 -4.61 -10.23
CA CYS A 114 9.33 -3.47 -9.49
C CYS A 114 8.60 -3.31 -8.16
N GLY A 115 9.18 -2.60 -7.19
CA GLY A 115 8.49 -2.25 -5.95
C GLY A 115 7.22 -1.44 -6.24
N SER A 116 6.14 -1.75 -5.52
CA SER A 116 4.91 -0.98 -5.57
C SER A 116 5.09 0.42 -4.99
N LEU A 117 4.28 1.39 -5.44
CA LEU A 117 4.24 2.71 -4.81
C LEU A 117 3.78 2.67 -3.34
N SER A 118 3.00 1.66 -2.93
CA SER A 118 2.56 1.51 -1.52
C SER A 118 3.70 1.17 -0.54
N VAL A 119 4.83 0.68 -1.05
CA VAL A 119 6.04 0.37 -0.27
C VAL A 119 7.22 1.29 -0.62
N ASP A 120 6.97 2.35 -1.39
CA ASP A 120 7.98 3.32 -1.75
C ASP A 120 8.52 4.02 -0.49
N PRO A 121 9.85 4.07 -0.24
CA PRO A 121 10.43 4.73 0.93
C PRO A 121 9.99 6.19 1.12
N ASP A 122 9.68 6.89 0.03
CA ASP A 122 9.26 8.29 0.07
C ASP A 122 7.76 8.45 0.42
N LEU A 123 6.95 7.41 0.24
CA LEU A 123 5.49 7.43 0.45
C LEU A 123 5.04 6.61 1.67
N VAL A 124 5.77 5.54 2.01
CA VAL A 124 5.33 4.51 2.97
C VAL A 124 5.02 5.06 4.36
N ASP A 125 5.75 6.09 4.81
CA ASP A 125 5.51 6.70 6.12
C ASP A 125 4.21 7.53 6.12
N GLU A 126 3.92 8.28 5.05
CA GLU A 126 2.63 8.99 4.88
C GLU A 126 1.48 7.98 4.81
N LEU A 127 1.63 6.93 4.00
CA LEU A 127 0.61 5.89 3.83
C LEU A 127 0.34 5.15 5.14
N ARG A 128 1.37 4.94 5.97
CA ARG A 128 1.22 4.35 7.30
C ARG A 128 0.46 5.25 8.26
N VAL A 129 0.64 6.57 8.20
CA VAL A 129 -0.18 7.50 8.98
C VAL A 129 -1.63 7.49 8.48
N ARG A 130 -1.81 7.53 7.15
CA ARG A 130 -3.14 7.57 6.51
C ARG A 130 -3.95 6.29 6.75
N PHE A 131 -3.33 5.12 6.63
CA PHE A 131 -4.01 3.82 6.62
C PHE A 131 -3.63 2.89 7.78
N GLY A 132 -2.51 3.12 8.47
CA GLY A 132 -2.04 2.31 9.61
C GLY A 132 -2.59 2.71 10.99
N ALA A 133 -3.44 3.74 11.05
CA ALA A 133 -4.03 4.28 12.28
C ALA A 133 -4.94 3.30 13.06
N THR A 134 -5.20 2.10 12.54
CA THR A 134 -5.98 1.06 13.21
C THR A 134 -5.19 0.27 14.27
N VAL A 135 -3.88 0.49 14.42
CA VAL A 135 -3.02 -0.32 15.32
C VAL A 135 -2.56 0.44 16.58
N LEU A 136 -2.70 1.77 16.65
CA LEU A 136 -2.30 2.55 17.83
C LEU A 136 -3.41 2.58 18.89
N SER A 137 -3.25 1.80 19.96
CA SER A 137 -4.09 1.85 21.16
C SER A 137 -3.79 3.05 22.08
N ALA A 138 -2.75 3.84 21.76
CA ALA A 138 -2.33 4.96 22.60
C ALA A 138 -3.20 6.19 22.37
N ARG A 139 -3.50 6.91 23.47
CA ARG A 139 -4.27 8.16 23.44
C ARG A 139 -3.46 9.23 22.69
N ARG A 140 -4.02 9.78 21.63
CA ARG A 140 -3.48 10.98 20.95
C ARG A 140 -3.50 12.17 21.92
N VAL A 141 -2.39 12.90 21.99
CA VAL A 141 -2.30 14.15 22.76
C VAL A 141 -2.12 15.30 21.78
N GLU A 142 -3.18 16.07 21.59
CA GLU A 142 -3.11 17.32 20.86
C GLU A 142 -2.36 18.36 21.70
N THR A 143 -1.36 19.00 21.10
CA THR A 143 -0.67 20.17 21.64
C THR A 143 -1.03 21.37 20.79
N ALA A 144 -1.34 22.51 21.44
CA ALA A 144 -1.71 23.72 20.71
C ALA A 144 -0.54 24.19 19.84
N ALA A 145 -0.81 24.82 18.69
CA ALA A 145 0.24 25.28 17.77
C ALA A 145 1.24 26.30 18.39
N ALA A 146 0.85 26.94 19.50
CA ALA A 146 1.66 27.88 20.27
C ALA A 146 2.39 27.25 21.46
N GLU A 147 2.13 25.97 21.79
CA GLU A 147 2.88 25.23 22.81
C GLU A 147 4.11 24.59 22.14
N ASP A 148 5.28 24.80 22.75
CA ASP A 148 6.49 24.09 22.34
C ASP A 148 6.37 22.61 22.77
N GLU A 149 6.56 21.67 21.84
CA GLU A 149 6.52 20.23 22.09
C GLU A 149 7.50 19.80 23.19
N PHE A 150 8.63 20.49 23.33
CA PHE A 150 9.63 20.22 24.37
C PHE A 150 9.12 20.61 25.76
N GLU A 151 8.44 21.75 25.88
CA GLU A 151 7.85 22.26 27.12
C GLU A 151 6.61 21.43 27.50
N ALA A 152 5.76 21.10 26.53
CA ALA A 152 4.57 20.28 26.72
C ALA A 152 4.88 18.87 27.24
N MET A 153 6.00 18.27 26.83
CA MET A 153 6.45 16.96 27.33
C MET A 153 7.09 17.04 28.72
N PHE A 154 7.82 18.12 29.02
CA PHE A 154 8.35 18.37 30.35
C PHE A 154 7.23 18.58 31.38
N ASP A 155 6.24 19.42 31.07
CA ASP A 155 5.10 19.72 31.95
C ASP A 155 4.24 18.48 32.24
N ARG A 156 4.22 17.51 31.32
CA ARG A 156 3.52 16.23 31.48
C ARG A 156 4.37 15.16 32.17
N GLY A 157 5.62 15.49 32.53
CA GLY A 157 6.57 14.60 33.21
C GLY A 157 7.10 13.47 32.32
N TRP A 158 7.09 13.64 30.99
CA TRP A 158 7.54 12.63 30.05
C TRP A 158 9.05 12.67 29.79
N THR A 159 9.70 13.76 30.20
CA THR A 159 11.12 13.99 30.06
C THR A 159 11.67 14.52 31.38
N ASP A 160 12.96 14.34 31.61
CA ASP A 160 13.69 14.82 32.78
C ASP A 160 14.27 16.24 32.57
N GLY A 161 13.85 16.93 31.51
CA GLY A 161 14.38 18.23 31.09
C GLY A 161 15.62 18.16 30.19
N LEU A 162 16.08 16.96 29.80
CA LEU A 162 17.07 16.81 28.73
C LEU A 162 16.41 16.90 27.33
N PRO A 163 17.15 17.32 26.29
CA PRO A 163 16.62 17.36 24.92
C PRO A 163 16.24 15.95 24.44
N VAL A 164 14.94 15.73 24.20
CA VAL A 164 14.40 14.48 23.64
C VAL A 164 13.83 14.69 22.25
N VAL A 165 13.72 13.63 21.44
CA VAL A 165 13.04 13.72 20.15
C VAL A 165 11.53 13.47 20.35
N PRO A 166 10.64 14.41 19.94
CA PRO A 166 9.20 14.23 20.04
C PRO A 166 8.70 12.94 19.38
N PRO A 167 7.83 12.15 20.05
CA PRO A 167 7.21 10.96 19.48
C PRO A 167 6.07 11.35 18.53
N THR A 168 6.43 11.86 17.36
CA THR A 168 5.47 12.04 16.26
C THR A 168 4.95 10.69 15.78
N GLU A 169 3.74 10.66 15.21
CA GLU A 169 3.11 9.41 14.74
C GLU A 169 4.02 8.64 13.77
N GLU A 170 4.64 9.33 12.81
CA GLU A 170 5.62 8.74 11.89
C GLU A 170 6.79 8.05 12.60
N ARG A 171 7.39 8.71 13.60
CA ARG A 171 8.54 8.16 14.35
C ARG A 171 8.15 6.97 15.22
N VAL A 172 6.98 7.03 15.85
CA VAL A 172 6.46 5.93 16.69
C VAL A 172 6.14 4.72 15.81
N MET A 173 5.52 4.92 14.66
CA MET A 173 5.24 3.83 13.75
C MET A 173 6.52 3.23 13.15
N ARG A 174 7.54 4.04 12.83
CA ARG A 174 8.87 3.57 12.41
C ARG A 174 9.61 2.81 13.53
N MET A 175 9.44 3.19 14.79
CA MET A 175 9.98 2.45 15.93
C MET A 175 9.32 1.07 16.04
N LEU A 176 8.00 0.99 15.88
CA LEU A 176 7.24 -0.25 16.05
C LEU A 176 7.62 -1.33 15.02
N THR A 177 8.03 -0.96 13.80
CA THR A 177 8.53 -1.93 12.79
C THR A 177 9.85 -2.60 13.20
N GLY A 178 10.62 -1.99 14.11
CA GLY A 178 11.86 -2.56 14.64
C GLY A 178 11.67 -3.61 15.73
N THR A 179 10.42 -3.93 16.09
CA THR A 179 10.11 -4.85 17.20
C THR A 179 9.10 -5.91 16.77
N THR A 180 9.28 -7.15 17.25
CA THR A 180 8.33 -8.25 17.05
C THR A 180 7.19 -8.26 18.08
N ARG A 181 7.07 -7.20 18.90
CA ARG A 181 6.09 -7.13 19.99
C ARG A 181 4.82 -6.42 19.52
N SER A 182 3.68 -6.88 20.03
CA SER A 182 2.37 -6.29 19.74
C SER A 182 2.32 -4.81 20.14
N PRO A 183 1.84 -3.90 19.27
CA PRO A 183 1.70 -2.47 19.57
C PRO A 183 0.79 -2.15 20.76
N THR A 184 -0.13 -3.07 21.10
CA THR A 184 -0.98 -2.98 22.30
C THR A 184 -0.27 -3.26 23.63
N SER A 185 0.97 -3.76 23.59
CA SER A 185 1.75 -4.03 24.80
C SER A 185 2.58 -2.84 25.30
N TRP A 186 2.64 -1.75 24.51
CA TRP A 186 3.37 -0.53 24.84
C TRP A 186 2.42 0.66 24.94
N TRP A 187 2.62 1.49 25.96
CA TRP A 187 1.97 2.80 26.05
C TRP A 187 2.98 3.87 25.62
N VAL A 188 2.99 4.23 24.34
CA VAL A 188 3.77 5.36 23.81
C VAL A 188 2.77 6.39 23.25
N PRO A 189 2.56 7.52 23.94
CA PRO A 189 1.67 8.58 23.44
C PRO A 189 2.27 9.24 22.18
N THR A 190 1.42 9.50 21.19
CA THR A 190 1.78 10.25 19.97
C THR A 190 1.34 11.71 20.08
N ILE A 191 2.16 12.62 19.57
CA ILE A 191 1.85 14.06 19.51
C ILE A 191 1.56 14.46 18.07
N SER A 192 0.47 15.20 17.87
CA SER A 192 0.09 15.80 16.60
C SER A 192 -0.17 17.29 16.78
N ARG A 193 0.36 18.13 15.87
CA ARG A 193 0.09 19.57 15.84
C ARG A 193 -1.16 19.85 14.99
N THR A 194 -2.14 20.54 15.58
CA THR A 194 -3.33 21.03 14.86
C THR A 194 -3.13 22.51 14.51
N SER A 195 -3.00 22.84 13.21
CA SER A 195 -2.97 24.22 12.75
C SER A 195 -4.39 24.71 12.48
N THR A 196 -5.14 25.02 13.53
CA THR A 196 -6.38 25.81 13.41
C THR A 196 -6.08 27.26 13.75
N CYS A 197 -5.76 28.05 12.72
CA CYS A 197 -5.86 29.50 12.80
C CYS A 197 -7.28 29.90 12.37
N SER A 198 -8.16 30.14 13.33
CA SER A 198 -9.39 30.90 13.10
C SER A 198 -9.07 32.38 13.25
N GLY A 199 -9.17 33.13 12.15
CA GLY A 199 -9.22 34.59 12.12
C GLY A 199 -10.59 35.05 11.65
#